data_AF-A0A9D2HHE6-F1
#
_entry.id   AF-A0A9D2HHE6-F1
#
_cell.length_a   1.000
_cell.length_b   1.000
_cell.length_c   1.000
_cell.angle_alpha   90.00
_cell.angle_beta   90.00
_cell.angle_gamma   90.00
#
_symmetry.space_group_name_H-M   'P 1'
#
loop_
_entity.id
_entity.type
_entity.pdbx_description
1 polymer ?
#
loop_
_entity_poly.entity_id
_entity_poly.type
_entity_poly.pdbx_seq_one_letter_code
_entity_poly.pdbx_strand_id
1 'polypeptide(L)'
;SLVTADPDFDLTVYFPVLEKEVRAFGLHVTIQEKEKTKESNIRSAFLKRNTKEHLLLFYADEDLAGSVARSEVVKIKFEVDINPPEYAGFEHKYRLLPTPYEVNLYDMPSLFAGKIHAVLCRAWKSRIKGRDLYDYVFYLSRGSTVNQKHLRARLLQSGFISEDVECSLPELRHMLYERFDTIDFRQAKQDVEPFIRDTVSLNMWNADFFKQITAGLQF
;
A
#
# COMPACT_ATOMS: atom_id res chain seq x y z
N SER A 1 9.58 2.65 -3.24
CA SER A 1 9.61 3.55 -4.40
C SER A 1 10.96 4.21 -4.43
N LEU A 2 11.50 4.52 -5.60
CA LEU A 2 12.73 5.32 -5.68
C LEU A 2 12.48 6.74 -5.18
N VAL A 3 13.56 7.47 -4.88
CA VAL A 3 13.48 8.90 -4.51
C VAL A 3 13.36 9.75 -5.77
N THR A 4 14.09 9.37 -6.82
CA THR A 4 14.08 10.00 -8.14
C THR A 4 13.79 8.96 -9.20
N ALA A 5 13.31 9.40 -10.37
CA ALA A 5 13.06 8.50 -11.48
C ALA A 5 14.37 7.87 -11.98
N ASP A 6 14.33 6.57 -12.27
CA ASP A 6 15.43 5.80 -12.84
C ASP A 6 14.87 4.68 -13.74
N PRO A 7 14.75 4.92 -15.06
CA PRO A 7 14.22 3.93 -16.00
C PRO A 7 15.04 2.63 -16.06
N ASP A 8 16.33 2.72 -15.76
CA ASP A 8 17.31 1.62 -15.86
C ASP A 8 17.40 0.82 -14.55
N PHE A 9 16.59 1.16 -13.54
CA PHE A 9 16.57 0.45 -12.27
C PHE A 9 16.24 -1.03 -12.45
N ASP A 10 17.18 -1.88 -12.01
CA ASP A 10 17.05 -3.33 -11.99
C ASP A 10 16.94 -3.85 -10.56
N LEU A 11 15.77 -4.43 -10.24
CA LEU A 11 15.49 -5.01 -8.94
C LEU A 11 16.25 -6.33 -8.69
N THR A 12 16.66 -7.03 -9.76
CA THR A 12 17.29 -8.36 -9.68
C THR A 12 18.70 -8.30 -9.10
N VAL A 13 19.38 -7.15 -9.22
CA VAL A 13 20.71 -6.89 -8.63
C VAL A 13 20.72 -7.12 -7.11
N TYR A 14 19.57 -6.96 -6.44
CA TYR A 14 19.44 -7.15 -5.00
C TYR A 14 19.16 -8.61 -4.59
N PHE A 15 18.77 -9.49 -5.53
CA PHE A 15 18.37 -10.86 -5.20
C PHE A 15 19.47 -11.68 -4.53
N PRO A 16 20.74 -11.67 -4.99
CA PRO A 16 21.79 -12.47 -4.35
C PRO A 16 22.02 -12.10 -2.88
N VAL A 17 21.97 -10.80 -2.56
CA VAL A 17 22.14 -10.30 -1.19
C VAL A 17 20.93 -10.70 -0.35
N LEU A 18 19.71 -10.51 -0.85
CA LEU A 18 18.49 -10.92 -0.15
C LEU A 18 18.46 -12.42 0.13
N GLU A 19 18.83 -13.26 -0.84
CA GLU A 19 18.90 -14.71 -0.63
C GLU A 19 19.95 -15.08 0.40
N LYS A 20 21.12 -14.45 0.38
CA LYS A 20 22.19 -14.68 1.37
C LYS A 20 21.74 -14.32 2.78
N GLU A 21 21.18 -13.13 2.98
CA GLU A 21 20.74 -12.65 4.29
C GLU A 21 19.61 -13.53 4.85
N VAL A 22 18.61 -13.83 4.03
CA VAL A 22 17.48 -14.67 4.44
C VAL A 22 17.93 -16.09 4.78
N ARG A 23 18.90 -16.63 4.05
CA ARG A 23 19.51 -17.95 4.32
C ARG A 23 20.33 -17.95 5.61
N ALA A 24 20.93 -16.82 6.01
CA ALA A 24 21.65 -16.69 7.29
C ALA A 24 20.73 -16.85 8.51
N PHE A 25 19.43 -16.56 8.37
CA PHE A 25 18.40 -16.84 9.38
C PHE A 25 17.83 -18.27 9.29
N GLY A 26 18.44 -19.16 8.49
CA GLY A 26 17.97 -20.54 8.30
C GLY A 26 16.74 -20.65 7.39
N LEU A 27 16.41 -19.59 6.63
CA LEU A 27 15.24 -19.58 5.75
C LEU A 27 15.67 -19.87 4.31
N HIS A 28 15.20 -20.98 3.76
CA HIS A 28 15.35 -21.27 2.32
C HIS A 28 14.26 -20.56 1.54
N VAL A 29 14.65 -19.69 0.61
CA VAL A 29 13.73 -18.91 -0.22
C VAL A 29 14.14 -18.93 -1.67
N THR A 30 13.15 -18.75 -2.55
CA THR A 30 13.38 -18.52 -3.97
C THR A 30 12.85 -17.14 -4.31
N ILE A 31 13.69 -16.30 -4.90
CA ILE A 31 13.27 -14.99 -5.40
C ILE A 31 13.07 -15.07 -6.91
N GLN A 32 11.92 -14.59 -7.37
CA GLN A 32 11.59 -14.56 -8.80
C GLN A 32 11.05 -13.18 -9.16
N GLU A 33 11.60 -12.59 -10.20
CA GLU A 33 11.00 -11.42 -10.80
C GLU A 33 9.63 -11.78 -11.39
N LYS A 34 8.68 -10.85 -11.28
CA LYS A 34 7.38 -10.99 -11.92
C LYS A 34 7.45 -10.41 -13.32
N GLU A 35 7.43 -11.28 -14.33
CA GLU A 35 7.21 -10.86 -15.71
C GLU A 35 5.83 -10.19 -15.83
N LYS A 36 5.82 -8.96 -16.33
CA LYS A 36 4.59 -8.20 -16.55
C LYS A 36 4.21 -8.27 -18.02
N THR A 37 2.95 -8.58 -18.27
CA THR A 37 2.36 -8.59 -19.62
C THR A 37 2.06 -7.20 -20.18
N LYS A 38 2.25 -6.15 -19.38
CA LYS A 38 2.09 -4.74 -19.76
C LYS A 38 3.22 -3.92 -19.15
N GLU A 39 3.71 -2.93 -19.89
CA GLU A 39 4.65 -1.96 -19.35
C GLU A 39 4.07 -1.23 -18.13
N SER A 40 4.93 -1.02 -17.14
CA SER A 40 4.58 -0.43 -15.86
C SER A 40 5.83 0.12 -15.21
N ASN A 41 5.73 1.32 -14.65
CA ASN A 41 6.80 1.93 -13.83
C ASN A 41 7.04 1.18 -12.51
N ILE A 42 6.22 0.17 -12.19
CA ILE A 42 6.43 -0.68 -11.03
C ILE A 42 7.26 -1.90 -11.44
N ARG A 43 8.43 -2.11 -10.87
CA ARG A 43 9.14 -3.40 -10.89
C ARG A 43 8.65 -4.27 -9.74
N SER A 44 8.52 -5.58 -9.96
CA SER A 44 7.93 -6.48 -8.96
C SER A 44 8.68 -7.79 -8.86
N ALA A 45 8.95 -8.23 -7.64
CA ALA A 45 9.55 -9.54 -7.36
C ALA A 45 8.77 -10.27 -6.27
N PHE A 46 8.82 -11.60 -6.29
CA PHE A 46 8.27 -12.45 -5.23
C PHE A 46 9.37 -13.26 -4.59
N LEU A 47 9.49 -13.13 -3.28
CA LEU A 47 10.20 -14.08 -2.45
C LEU A 47 9.20 -15.12 -1.97
N LYS A 48 9.42 -16.37 -2.36
CA LYS A 48 8.53 -17.50 -2.08
C LYS A 48 9.21 -18.46 -1.11
N ARG A 49 8.44 -18.99 -0.16
CA ARG A 49 8.88 -19.99 0.82
C ARG A 49 7.78 -20.99 1.14
N ASN A 50 8.14 -22.23 1.44
CA ASN A 50 7.21 -23.21 1.99
C ASN A 50 6.72 -22.83 3.41
N THR A 51 5.41 -22.71 3.60
CA THR A 51 4.78 -22.33 4.88
C THR A 51 5.03 -23.36 5.98
N LYS A 52 5.06 -24.65 5.64
CA LYS A 52 5.29 -25.72 6.63
C LYS A 52 6.71 -25.70 7.16
N GLU A 53 7.72 -25.49 6.30
CA GLU A 53 9.11 -25.30 6.73
C GLU A 53 9.26 -24.06 7.63
N HIS A 54 8.49 -23.00 7.37
CA HIS A 54 8.48 -21.80 8.22
C HIS A 54 7.92 -22.11 9.61
N LEU A 55 6.76 -22.76 9.69
CA LEU A 55 6.13 -23.12 10.95
C LEU A 55 7.00 -24.09 11.77
N LEU A 56 7.61 -25.09 11.13
CA LEU A 56 8.51 -26.02 11.81
C LEU A 56 9.78 -25.35 12.36
N LEU A 57 10.26 -24.27 11.75
CA LEU A 57 11.47 -23.59 12.21
C LEU A 57 11.21 -22.70 13.45
N PHE A 58 10.02 -22.10 13.56
CA PHE A 58 9.71 -21.10 14.60
C PHE A 58 8.71 -21.58 15.65
N TYR A 59 7.89 -22.58 15.33
CA TYR A 59 6.76 -23.06 16.13
C TYR A 59 6.74 -24.59 16.20
N ALA A 60 7.92 -25.22 16.28
CA ALA A 60 8.08 -26.68 16.22
C ALA A 60 7.24 -27.45 17.26
N ASP A 61 6.96 -26.83 18.41
CA ASP A 61 6.19 -27.40 19.53
C ASP A 61 4.68 -27.12 19.44
N GLU A 62 4.20 -26.39 18.43
CA GLU A 62 2.77 -26.14 18.24
C GLU A 62 2.20 -27.11 17.18
N ASP A 63 1.04 -27.73 17.47
CA ASP A 63 0.28 -28.61 16.56
C ASP A 63 -0.08 -27.95 15.19
N LEU A 64 0.20 -26.65 15.04
CA LEU A 64 0.04 -25.82 13.85
C LEU A 64 0.72 -26.37 12.59
N ALA A 65 1.85 -27.08 12.71
CA ALA A 65 2.53 -27.67 11.56
C ALA A 65 1.76 -28.86 10.95
N GLY A 66 0.84 -29.46 11.70
CA GLY A 66 -0.01 -30.58 11.27
C GLY A 66 -1.19 -30.15 10.38
N SER A 67 -1.72 -28.94 10.58
CA SER A 67 -2.90 -28.41 9.87
C SER A 67 -2.59 -27.75 8.52
N VAL A 68 -1.32 -27.41 8.25
CA VAL A 68 -0.90 -26.72 7.02
C VAL A 68 -0.53 -27.72 5.92
N ALA A 69 -1.11 -27.52 4.73
CA ALA A 69 -0.81 -28.32 3.57
C ALA A 69 0.68 -28.25 3.22
N ARG A 70 1.29 -29.40 2.89
CA ARG A 70 2.73 -29.48 2.56
C ARG A 70 3.17 -28.55 1.43
N SER A 71 2.25 -28.11 0.57
CA SER A 71 2.49 -27.26 -0.59
C SER A 71 2.10 -25.79 -0.39
N GLU A 72 1.68 -25.39 0.82
CA GLU A 72 1.33 -23.99 1.08
C GLU A 72 2.59 -23.12 1.06
N VAL A 73 2.50 -21.94 0.43
CA VAL A 73 3.65 -21.06 0.18
C VAL A 73 3.36 -19.66 0.69
N VAL A 74 4.17 -19.18 1.62
CA VAL A 74 4.24 -17.76 1.99
C VAL A 74 4.94 -17.00 0.88
N LYS A 75 4.34 -15.89 0.44
CA LYS A 75 4.89 -15.03 -0.61
C LYS A 75 5.03 -13.61 -0.10
N ILE A 76 6.25 -13.08 -0.13
CA ILE A 76 6.54 -11.66 0.10
C ILE A 76 6.69 -11.00 -1.26
N LYS A 77 5.92 -9.95 -1.51
CA LYS A 77 5.95 -9.21 -2.78
C LYS A 77 6.72 -7.92 -2.59
N PHE A 78 7.77 -7.72 -3.38
CA PHE A 78 8.47 -6.46 -3.50
C PHE A 78 7.91 -5.68 -4.68
N GLU A 79 7.65 -4.39 -4.47
CA GLU A 79 7.25 -3.47 -5.53
C GLU A 79 8.05 -2.17 -5.42
N VAL A 80 8.73 -1.81 -6.52
CA VAL A 80 9.50 -0.57 -6.62
C VAL A 80 8.94 0.25 -7.76
N ASP A 81 8.47 1.46 -7.45
CA ASP A 81 8.12 2.46 -8.46
C ASP A 81 9.39 3.20 -8.90
N ILE A 82 9.71 3.09 -10.19
CA ILE A 82 10.91 3.64 -10.83
C ILE A 82 10.67 5.02 -11.45
N ASN A 83 9.43 5.49 -11.47
CA ASN A 83 9.08 6.84 -11.90
C ASN A 83 8.11 7.45 -10.88
N PRO A 84 8.57 7.70 -9.64
CA PRO A 84 7.73 8.22 -8.59
C PRO A 84 7.22 9.63 -8.90
N PRO A 85 5.96 9.95 -8.57
CA PRO A 85 5.48 11.33 -8.64
C PRO A 85 6.21 12.23 -7.64
N GLU A 86 6.49 13.45 -8.06
CA GLU A 86 7.29 14.45 -7.34
C GLU A 86 6.65 14.91 -6.01
N TYR A 87 7.42 15.68 -5.23
CA TYR A 87 7.01 16.38 -4.00
C TYR A 87 6.69 15.48 -2.79
N ALA A 88 7.02 14.19 -2.84
CA ALA A 88 6.95 13.34 -1.65
C ALA A 88 7.87 13.90 -0.55
N GLY A 89 7.33 14.07 0.65
CA GLY A 89 8.11 14.30 1.86
C GLY A 89 8.58 12.99 2.46
N PHE A 90 9.70 13.03 3.18
CA PHE A 90 10.35 11.86 3.74
C PHE A 90 10.73 12.06 5.20
N GLU A 91 10.68 10.96 5.96
CA GLU A 91 11.22 10.86 7.30
C GLU A 91 12.27 9.75 7.37
N HIS A 92 13.41 10.09 7.98
CA HIS A 92 14.49 9.14 8.22
C HIS A 92 14.32 8.52 9.62
N LYS A 93 14.33 7.19 9.71
CA LYS A 93 14.17 6.48 10.99
C LYS A 93 15.22 5.39 11.16
N TYR A 94 15.69 5.26 12.40
CA TYR A 94 16.49 4.13 12.85
C TYR A 94 15.60 3.09 13.53
N ARG A 95 15.94 1.81 13.33
CA ARG A 95 15.33 0.65 13.98
C ARG A 95 16.44 -0.29 14.44
N LEU A 96 16.18 -1.04 15.51
CA LEU A 96 17.20 -1.87 16.16
C LEU A 96 17.01 -3.37 15.93
N LEU A 97 15.84 -3.78 15.48
CA LEU A 97 15.45 -5.18 15.36
C LEU A 97 15.02 -5.49 13.93
N PRO A 98 15.41 -6.64 13.35
CA PRO A 98 16.20 -7.72 13.97
C PRO A 98 17.70 -7.40 14.12
N THR A 99 18.19 -6.38 13.40
CA THR A 99 19.52 -5.76 13.55
C THR A 99 19.37 -4.24 13.41
N PRO A 100 20.35 -3.42 13.82
CA PRO A 100 20.31 -1.99 13.58
C PRO A 100 20.28 -1.67 12.08
N TYR A 101 19.25 -0.94 11.66
CA TYR A 101 19.14 -0.44 10.28
C TYR A 101 18.51 0.94 10.26
N GLU A 102 18.76 1.64 9.16
CA GLU A 102 18.07 2.87 8.82
C GLU A 102 17.09 2.65 7.68
N VAL A 103 16.02 3.44 7.69
CA VAL A 103 15.00 3.39 6.66
C VAL A 103 14.50 4.79 6.37
N ASN A 104 14.43 5.10 5.07
CA ASN A 104 13.79 6.30 4.57
C ASN A 104 12.33 5.98 4.22
N LEU A 105 11.39 6.70 4.81
CA LEU A 105 9.95 6.46 4.66
C LEU A 105 9.29 7.72 4.12
N TYR A 106 8.17 7.57 3.40
CA TYR A 106 7.31 8.73 3.16
C TYR A 106 6.75 9.25 4.48
N ASP A 107 6.68 10.57 4.58
CA ASP A 107 6.02 11.23 5.70
C ASP A 107 4.51 10.98 5.69
N MET A 108 3.86 11.24 6.83
CA MET A 108 2.41 10.99 6.99
C MET A 108 1.58 11.74 5.94
N PRO A 109 1.83 13.04 5.63
CA PRO A 109 1.06 13.76 4.61
C PRO A 109 1.20 13.19 3.20
N SER A 110 2.38 12.70 2.82
CA SER A 110 2.62 12.12 1.49
C SER A 110 2.05 10.70 1.38
N LEU A 111 2.09 9.92 2.47
CA LEU A 111 1.37 8.65 2.55
C LEU A 111 -0.14 8.86 2.40
N PHE A 112 -0.69 9.87 3.07
CA PHE A 112 -2.11 10.18 2.99
C PHE A 112 -2.52 10.62 1.58
N ALA A 113 -1.74 11.49 0.93
CA ALA A 113 -1.91 11.83 -0.48
C ALA A 113 -1.96 10.59 -1.39
N GLY A 114 -1.08 9.61 -1.15
CA GLY A 114 -1.11 8.34 -1.87
C GLY A 114 -2.39 7.53 -1.67
N LYS A 115 -3.00 7.57 -0.47
CA LYS A 115 -4.28 6.90 -0.19
C LYS A 115 -5.46 7.61 -0.83
N ILE A 116 -5.48 8.94 -0.81
CA ILE A 116 -6.50 9.74 -1.49
C ILE A 116 -6.48 9.47 -2.99
N HIS A 117 -5.29 9.45 -3.60
CA HIS A 117 -5.12 9.07 -5.01
C HIS A 117 -5.67 7.66 -5.30
N ALA A 118 -5.40 6.69 -4.41
CA ALA A 118 -5.94 5.34 -4.56
C ALA A 118 -7.48 5.28 -4.47
N VAL A 119 -8.11 6.08 -3.60
CA VAL A 119 -9.58 6.18 -3.51
C VAL A 119 -10.17 6.77 -4.79
N LEU A 120 -9.57 7.84 -5.31
CA LEU A 120 -10.05 8.55 -6.50
C LEU A 120 -9.82 7.76 -7.80
N CYS A 121 -8.59 7.32 -8.04
CA CYS A 121 -8.15 6.92 -9.37
C CYS A 121 -8.17 5.40 -9.61
N ARG A 122 -8.30 4.58 -8.56
CA ARG A 122 -8.28 3.12 -8.75
C ARG A 122 -9.60 2.67 -9.38
N ALA A 123 -9.54 2.23 -10.63
CA ALA A 123 -10.67 1.67 -11.35
C ALA A 123 -11.14 0.36 -10.70
N TRP A 124 -12.17 0.45 -9.87
CA TRP A 124 -12.83 -0.71 -9.27
C TRP A 124 -13.81 -1.28 -10.29
N LYS A 125 -13.31 -2.14 -11.18
CA LYS A 125 -14.16 -2.80 -12.19
C LYS A 125 -15.25 -3.63 -11.51
N SER A 126 -14.86 -4.78 -10.94
CA SER A 126 -15.79 -5.73 -10.31
C SER A 126 -15.60 -5.88 -8.81
N ARG A 127 -14.51 -5.34 -8.24
CA ARG A 127 -14.19 -5.48 -6.82
C ARG A 127 -13.75 -4.16 -6.22
N ILE A 128 -14.50 -3.70 -5.24
CA ILE A 128 -14.18 -2.55 -4.41
C ILE A 128 -13.04 -2.91 -3.46
N LYS A 129 -12.05 -2.02 -3.31
CA LYS A 129 -10.94 -2.21 -2.38
C LYS A 129 -11.18 -1.40 -1.11
N GLY A 130 -12.00 -1.93 -0.21
CA GLY A 130 -12.39 -1.26 1.04
C GLY A 130 -11.21 -0.90 1.94
N ARG A 131 -10.07 -1.59 1.85
CA ARG A 131 -8.86 -1.22 2.61
C ARG A 131 -8.35 0.19 2.30
N ASP A 132 -8.56 0.71 1.09
CA ASP A 132 -8.18 2.10 0.77
C ASP A 132 -9.04 3.11 1.56
N LEU A 133 -10.33 2.79 1.77
CA LEU A 133 -11.23 3.58 2.61
C LEU A 133 -10.90 3.43 4.11
N TYR A 134 -10.48 2.24 4.52
CA TYR A 134 -10.02 2.02 5.91
C TYR A 134 -8.82 2.90 6.24
N ASP A 135 -7.82 2.92 5.35
CA ASP A 135 -6.65 3.78 5.48
C ASP A 135 -7.07 5.26 5.46
N TYR A 136 -7.99 5.66 4.58
CA TYR A 136 -8.50 7.03 4.53
C TYR A 136 -9.06 7.48 5.90
N VAL A 137 -9.90 6.66 6.54
CA VAL A 137 -10.42 6.93 7.89
C VAL A 137 -9.28 6.99 8.91
N PHE A 138 -8.30 6.07 8.83
CA PHE A 138 -7.14 6.06 9.72
C PHE A 138 -6.37 7.38 9.68
N TYR A 139 -6.00 7.89 8.50
CA TYR A 139 -5.26 9.15 8.39
C TYR A 139 -6.05 10.36 8.91
N LEU A 140 -7.35 10.42 8.62
CA LEU A 140 -8.24 11.46 9.16
C LEU A 140 -8.36 11.40 10.68
N SER A 141 -8.50 10.20 11.26
CA SER A 141 -8.59 10.01 12.71
C SER A 141 -7.33 10.49 13.45
N ARG A 142 -6.19 10.52 12.74
CA ARG A 142 -4.90 10.98 13.22
C ARG A 142 -4.69 12.49 13.06
N GLY A 143 -5.65 13.20 12.47
CA GLY A 143 -5.52 14.62 12.14
C GLY A 143 -4.43 14.91 11.11
N SER A 144 -4.15 13.95 10.22
CA SER A 144 -3.07 14.10 9.23
C SER A 144 -3.47 15.13 8.17
N THR A 145 -2.58 16.06 7.87
CA THR A 145 -2.75 16.92 6.70
C THR A 145 -2.41 16.15 5.41
N VAL A 146 -2.83 16.67 4.26
CA VAL A 146 -2.54 16.08 2.95
C VAL A 146 -1.46 16.90 2.27
N ASN A 147 -0.41 16.23 1.79
CA ASN A 147 0.57 16.89 0.92
C ASN A 147 -0.08 17.18 -0.46
N GLN A 148 -0.61 18.39 -0.63
CA GLN A 148 -1.33 18.82 -1.84
C GLN A 148 -0.46 18.69 -3.10
N LYS A 149 0.80 19.16 -3.03
CA LYS A 149 1.70 19.13 -4.20
C LYS A 149 1.95 17.71 -4.68
N HIS A 150 2.20 16.80 -3.73
CA HIS A 150 2.39 15.39 -4.05
C HIS A 150 1.11 14.72 -4.57
N LEU A 151 -0.05 15.03 -3.99
CA LEU A 151 -1.34 14.55 -4.48
C LEU A 151 -1.60 15.02 -5.92
N ARG A 152 -1.41 16.31 -6.20
CA ARG A 152 -1.58 16.87 -7.54
C ARG A 152 -0.65 16.19 -8.54
N ALA A 153 0.64 16.01 -8.21
CA ALA A 153 1.59 15.31 -9.07
C ALA A 153 1.14 13.87 -9.39
N ARG A 154 0.60 13.14 -8.40
CA ARG A 154 0.02 11.80 -8.61
C ARG A 154 -1.19 11.83 -9.56
N LEU A 155 -2.11 12.77 -9.35
CA LEU A 155 -3.32 12.89 -10.16
C LEU A 155 -2.97 13.20 -11.62
N LEU A 156 -2.05 14.13 -11.86
CA LEU A 156 -1.52 14.46 -13.19
C LEU A 156 -0.84 13.26 -13.85
N GLN A 157 0.08 12.59 -13.14
CA GLN A 157 0.80 11.44 -13.66
C GLN A 157 -0.13 10.28 -14.06
N SER A 158 -1.26 10.13 -13.35
CA SER A 158 -2.29 9.14 -13.69
C SER A 158 -3.29 9.60 -14.76
N GLY A 159 -3.20 10.85 -15.22
CA GLY A 159 -4.14 11.46 -16.17
C GLY A 159 -5.54 11.70 -15.60
N PHE A 160 -5.69 11.78 -14.28
CA PHE A 160 -6.98 12.00 -13.62
C PHE A 160 -7.42 13.46 -13.66
N ILE A 161 -6.46 14.39 -13.64
CA ILE A 161 -6.69 15.83 -13.82
C ILE A 161 -5.77 16.36 -14.91
N SER A 162 -6.13 17.51 -15.48
CA SER A 162 -5.29 18.30 -16.38
C SER A 162 -4.41 19.29 -15.62
N GLU A 163 -3.40 19.85 -16.31
CA GLU A 163 -2.40 20.74 -15.70
C GLU A 163 -2.97 22.02 -15.10
N ASP A 164 -4.10 22.50 -15.62
CA ASP A 164 -4.81 23.70 -15.15
C ASP A 164 -5.49 23.52 -13.80
N VAL A 165 -5.69 22.28 -13.34
CA VAL A 165 -6.31 21.99 -12.04
C VAL A 165 -5.28 22.15 -10.92
N GLU A 166 -5.52 23.08 -10.00
CA GLU A 166 -4.64 23.33 -8.85
C GLU A 166 -4.79 22.29 -7.73
N CYS A 167 -5.89 21.52 -7.74
CA CYS A 167 -6.22 20.57 -6.69
C CYS A 167 -6.31 21.24 -5.31
N SER A 168 -7.05 22.35 -5.25
CA SER A 168 -7.40 23.04 -4.02
C SER A 168 -8.27 22.16 -3.11
N LEU A 169 -8.38 22.50 -1.82
CA LEU A 169 -9.22 21.76 -0.87
C LEU A 169 -10.68 21.62 -1.34
N PRO A 170 -11.37 22.68 -1.82
CA PRO A 170 -12.73 22.55 -2.34
C PRO A 170 -12.85 21.58 -3.52
N GLU A 171 -11.92 21.65 -4.48
CA GLU A 171 -11.89 20.75 -5.64
C GLU A 171 -11.64 19.30 -5.21
N LEU A 172 -10.70 19.08 -4.29
CA LEU A 172 -10.42 17.75 -3.75
C LEU A 172 -11.64 17.16 -3.05
N ARG A 173 -12.32 17.94 -2.21
CA ARG A 173 -13.55 17.51 -1.54
C ARG A 173 -14.63 17.16 -2.55
N HIS A 174 -14.80 17.97 -3.59
CA HIS A 174 -15.76 17.69 -4.65
C HIS A 174 -15.48 16.35 -5.34
N MET A 175 -14.24 16.13 -5.81
CA MET A 175 -13.83 14.86 -6.43
C MET A 175 -14.07 13.66 -5.51
N LEU A 176 -13.78 13.80 -4.21
CA LEU A 176 -14.02 12.75 -3.22
C LEU A 176 -15.51 12.49 -2.98
N TYR A 177 -16.33 13.54 -2.93
CA TYR A 177 -17.77 13.42 -2.73
C TYR A 177 -18.43 12.67 -3.87
N GLU A 178 -18.12 13.04 -5.12
CA GLU A 178 -18.59 12.31 -6.30
C GLU A 178 -18.11 10.86 -6.25
N ARG A 179 -16.85 10.64 -5.87
CA ARG A 179 -16.31 9.29 -5.75
C ARG A 179 -17.10 8.46 -4.73
N PHE A 180 -17.36 8.99 -3.53
CA PHE A 180 -18.05 8.28 -2.46
C PHE A 180 -19.49 7.89 -2.83
N ASP A 181 -20.17 8.67 -3.67
CA ASP A 181 -21.51 8.33 -4.15
C ASP A 181 -21.53 7.10 -5.06
N THR A 182 -20.41 6.79 -5.72
CA THR A 182 -20.30 5.65 -6.64
C THR A 182 -19.90 4.33 -5.97
N ILE A 183 -19.58 4.35 -4.67
CA ILE A 183 -19.00 3.20 -3.98
C ILE A 183 -20.08 2.22 -3.52
N ASP A 184 -19.93 0.95 -3.88
CA ASP A 184 -20.63 -0.13 -3.19
C ASP A 184 -19.98 -0.39 -1.82
N PHE A 185 -20.54 0.25 -0.78
CA PHE A 185 -20.04 0.11 0.59
C PHE A 185 -20.25 -1.28 1.17
N ARG A 186 -21.17 -2.09 0.65
CA ARG A 186 -21.31 -3.48 1.10
C ARG A 186 -20.08 -4.28 0.70
N GLN A 187 -19.65 -4.18 -0.55
CA GLN A 187 -18.41 -4.81 -1.01
C GLN A 187 -17.16 -4.23 -0.33
N ALA A 188 -17.16 -2.92 -0.06
CA ALA A 188 -16.05 -2.30 0.66
C ALA A 188 -15.87 -2.91 2.06
N LYS A 189 -16.96 -3.08 2.82
CA LYS A 189 -16.94 -3.71 4.15
C LYS A 189 -16.40 -5.15 4.08
N GLN A 190 -16.92 -5.94 3.15
CA GLN A 190 -16.49 -7.33 2.93
C GLN A 190 -14.99 -7.47 2.60
N ASP A 191 -14.39 -6.50 1.89
CA ASP A 191 -12.94 -6.51 1.61
C ASP A 191 -12.08 -6.25 2.86
N VAL A 192 -12.66 -5.70 3.94
CA VAL A 192 -11.95 -5.29 5.17
C VAL A 192 -12.22 -6.24 6.33
N GLU A 193 -13.43 -6.78 6.44
CA GLU A 193 -13.87 -7.67 7.53
C GLU A 193 -12.84 -8.76 7.92
N PRO A 194 -12.16 -9.46 7.00
CA PRO A 194 -11.19 -10.50 7.38
C PRO A 194 -9.93 -10.00 8.08
N PHE A 195 -9.67 -8.69 8.08
CA PHE A 195 -8.41 -8.09 8.52
C PHE A 195 -8.52 -7.35 9.86
N ILE A 196 -9.73 -7.20 10.40
CA ILE A 196 -9.97 -6.42 11.63
C ILE A 196 -10.71 -7.26 12.67
N ARG A 197 -10.44 -6.97 13.95
CA ARG A 197 -11.10 -7.66 15.06
C ARG A 197 -12.50 -7.11 15.34
N ASP A 198 -12.64 -5.79 15.32
CA ASP A 198 -13.91 -5.11 15.54
C ASP A 198 -14.53 -4.70 14.20
N THR A 199 -15.51 -5.46 13.74
CA THR A 199 -16.23 -5.16 12.50
C THR A 199 -17.34 -4.13 12.69
N VAL A 200 -17.72 -3.80 13.93
CA VAL A 200 -18.80 -2.85 14.24
C VAL A 200 -18.42 -1.45 13.74
N SER A 201 -17.13 -1.09 13.77
CA SER A 201 -16.65 0.18 13.23
C SER A 201 -17.00 0.38 11.74
N LEU A 202 -17.22 -0.70 10.99
CA LEU A 202 -17.60 -0.65 9.57
C LEU A 202 -19.09 -0.37 9.37
N ASN A 203 -19.94 -0.52 10.39
CA ASN A 203 -21.39 -0.35 10.26
C ASN A 203 -21.76 1.06 9.78
N MET A 204 -21.02 2.07 10.23
CA MET A 204 -21.23 3.47 9.85
C MET A 204 -20.85 3.80 8.40
N TRP A 205 -20.11 2.92 7.71
CA TRP A 205 -19.64 3.26 6.36
C TRP A 205 -20.82 3.32 5.37
N ASN A 206 -20.99 4.52 4.83
CA ASN A 206 -21.86 4.89 3.72
C ASN A 206 -21.34 6.22 3.12
N ALA A 207 -21.92 6.67 2.00
CA ALA A 207 -21.45 7.87 1.32
C ALA A 207 -21.49 9.12 2.22
N ASP A 208 -22.58 9.29 2.99
CA ASP A 208 -22.77 10.42 3.90
C ASP A 208 -21.68 10.49 4.98
N PHE A 209 -21.38 9.37 5.63
CA PHE A 209 -20.29 9.26 6.61
C PHE A 209 -18.95 9.71 6.01
N PHE A 210 -18.57 9.19 4.84
CA PHE A 210 -17.30 9.55 4.21
C PHE A 210 -17.28 11.02 3.78
N LYS A 211 -18.40 11.57 3.28
CA LYS A 211 -18.51 13.00 2.94
C LYS A 211 -18.35 13.89 4.18
N GLN A 212 -18.99 13.55 5.29
CA GLN A 212 -18.92 14.35 6.51
C GLN A 212 -17.51 14.39 7.11
N ILE A 213 -16.82 13.25 7.23
CA ILE A 213 -15.45 13.24 7.77
C ILE A 213 -14.45 13.95 6.84
N THR A 214 -14.74 13.98 5.54
CA THR A 214 -13.94 14.66 4.51
C THR A 214 -14.00 16.19 4.63
N ALA A 215 -15.02 16.74 5.28
CA ALA A 215 -15.06 18.17 5.62
C ALA A 215 -13.89 18.59 6.53
N GLY A 216 -13.33 17.65 7.31
CA GLY A 216 -12.16 17.87 8.16
C GLY A 216 -10.81 17.84 7.43
N LEU A 217 -10.78 17.59 6.11
CA LEU A 217 -9.52 17.60 5.34
C LEU A 217 -8.82 18.95 5.39
N GLN A 218 -7.50 18.90 5.55
CA GLN A 218 -6.59 20.05 5.59
C GLN A 218 -5.32 19.73 4.81
N PHE A 219 -4.66 20.77 4.28
CA PHE A 219 -3.34 20.71 3.66
C PHE A 219 -2.27 21.14 4.64
#